data_AF-A0A0B8P360-F1
#
_entry.id   AF-A0A0B8P360-F1
#
_cell.length_a   1.000
_cell.length_b   1.000
_cell.length_c   1.000
_cell.angle_alpha   90.00
_cell.angle_beta   90.00
_cell.angle_gamma   90.00
#
_symmetry.space_group_name_H-M   'P 1'
#
loop_
_entity.id
_entity.type
_entity.pdbx_description
1 polymer ?
#
loop_
_entity_poly.entity_id
_entity_poly.type
_entity_poly.pdbx_seq_one_letter_code
_entity_poly.pdbx_strand_id
1 'polypeptide(L)' 'MTTKTQLQVEAIRTGSVIDHIPANIGIKILKLLKLNKTEERVTIGLNLPLLLLAVRT' A
#
# COMPACT_ATOMS: atom_id res chain seq x y z
N MET A 1 3.77 -14.20 23.06
CA MET A 1 3.16 -14.48 21.75
C MET A 1 3.61 -13.39 20.79
N THR A 2 4.53 -13.69 19.90
CA THR A 2 5.03 -12.71 18.91
C THR A 2 3.94 -12.50 17.86
N THR A 3 3.22 -11.39 17.93
CA THR A 3 2.26 -10.98 16.91
C THR A 3 3.03 -10.69 15.63
N LYS A 4 3.17 -11.71 14.79
CA LYS A 4 3.77 -11.58 13.46
C LYS A 4 2.88 -10.61 12.69
N THR A 5 3.35 -9.38 12.49
CA THR A 5 2.63 -8.39 11.69
C THR A 5 2.63 -8.91 10.26
N GLN A 6 1.57 -9.64 9.89
CA GLN A 6 1.38 -10.08 8.52
C GLN A 6 1.21 -8.82 7.68
N LEU A 7 2.08 -8.67 6.69
CA LEU A 7 1.89 -7.65 5.67
C LEU A 7 0.57 -7.98 4.97
N GLN A 8 -0.39 -7.06 5.04
CA GLN A 8 -1.70 -7.23 4.41
C GLN A 8 -1.61 -7.18 2.88
N VAL A 9 -0.49 -6.67 2.36
CA VAL A 9 -0.16 -6.62 0.95
C VAL A 9 1.18 -7.31 0.70
N GLU A 10 1.32 -7.93 -0.46
CA GLU A 10 2.58 -8.57 -0.85
C GLU A 10 3.72 -7.55 -0.92
N ALA A 11 4.88 -7.91 -0.38
CA ALA A 11 6.10 -7.14 -0.55
C ALA A 11 6.57 -7.20 -2.01
N ILE A 12 7.03 -6.08 -2.55
CA ILE A 12 7.65 -6.02 -3.88
C ILE A 12 9.15 -6.30 -3.77
N ARG A 13 9.72 -6.99 -4.77
CA ARG A 13 11.17 -7.24 -4.84
C ARG A 13 11.91 -6.05 -5.45
N THR A 14 11.36 -5.47 -6.51
CA THR A 14 11.90 -4.32 -7.23
C THR A 14 10.73 -3.49 -7.73
N GLY A 15 10.77 -2.17 -7.55
CA GLY A 15 9.71 -1.26 -7.99
C GLY A 15 9.54 -0.11 -7.01
N SER A 16 8.36 0.52 -7.05
CA SER A 16 8.03 1.68 -6.23
C SER A 16 6.86 1.38 -5.29
N VAL A 17 6.93 1.89 -4.07
CA VAL A 17 5.84 1.84 -3.08
C VAL A 17 5.31 3.26 -2.90
N ILE A 18 4.01 3.45 -3.16
CA ILE A 18 3.30 4.68 -2.86
C ILE A 18 2.51 4.42 -1.57
N ASP A 19 3.10 4.78 -0.46
CA ASP A 19 2.49 4.59 0.86
C ASP A 19 1.80 5.88 1.34
N HIS A 20 1.03 5.77 2.42
CA HIS A 20 0.32 6.88 3.08
C HIS A 20 -0.69 7.60 2.17
N ILE A 21 -1.44 6.81 1.40
CA ILE A 21 -2.55 7.31 0.61
C ILE A 21 -3.79 7.43 1.51
N PRO A 22 -4.44 8.61 1.63
CA PRO A 22 -5.73 8.75 2.29
C PRO A 22 -6.77 7.73 1.80
N ALA A 23 -7.72 7.39 2.66
CA ALA A 23 -8.84 6.53 2.27
C ALA A 23 -9.58 7.12 1.05
N ASN A 24 -10.15 6.23 0.22
CA ASN A 24 -10.99 6.56 -0.93
C ASN A 24 -10.30 7.26 -2.12
N ILE A 25 -9.01 7.58 -2.08
CA ILE A 25 -8.31 8.20 -3.23
C ILE A 25 -7.45 7.21 -4.05
N GLY A 26 -7.16 6.01 -3.52
CA GLY A 26 -6.28 5.03 -4.17
C GLY A 26 -6.71 4.66 -5.60
N ILE A 27 -8.00 4.48 -5.86
CA ILE A 27 -8.53 4.20 -7.20
C ILE A 27 -8.34 5.40 -8.16
N LYS A 28 -8.38 6.63 -7.65
CA LYS A 28 -8.12 7.83 -8.45
C LYS A 28 -6.65 7.86 -8.90
N ILE A 29 -5.72 7.55 -8.01
CA ILE A 29 -4.28 7.47 -8.31
C ILE A 29 -4.00 6.38 -9.36
N LEU A 30 -4.58 5.19 -9.19
CA LEU A 30 -4.48 4.08 -10.15
C LEU A 30 -4.84 4.53 -11.58
N LYS A 31 -5.94 5.27 -11.74
CA LYS A 31 -6.40 5.79 -13.04
C LYS A 31 -5.50 6.93 -13.57
N LEU A 32 -5.13 7.89 -12.71
CA LEU A 32 -4.32 9.05 -13.09
C LEU A 32 -2.95 8.64 -13.62
N LEU A 33 -2.31 7.69 -12.94
CA LEU A 33 -1.00 7.15 -13.32
C LEU A 33 -1.09 6.06 -14.39
N LYS A 34 -2.31 5.73 -14.85
CA LYS A 34 -2.59 4.66 -15.82
C LYS A 34 -2.00 3.30 -15.40
N LEU A 35 -1.87 3.07 -14.08
CA LEU A 35 -1.33 1.83 -13.52
C LEU A 35 -2.27 0.63 -13.76
N ASN A 36 -3.50 0.86 -14.19
CA ASN A 36 -4.42 -0.19 -14.62
C ASN A 36 -4.22 -0.62 -16.09
N LYS A 37 -3.29 0.02 -16.80
CA LYS A 37 -2.95 -0.28 -18.21
C LYS A 37 -1.52 -0.79 -18.38
N THR A 38 -0.78 -0.95 -17.28
CA THR A 38 0.57 -1.48 -17.31
C THR A 38 0.53 -3.01 -17.37
N GLU A 39 1.55 -3.60 -17.98
CA GLU A 39 1.77 -5.05 -17.99
C GLU A 39 2.47 -5.53 -16.70
N GLU A 40 3.03 -4.59 -15.94
CA GLU A 40 3.68 -4.87 -14.66
C GLU A 40 2.67 -5.25 -13.57
N ARG A 41 3.09 -6.10 -12.63
CA ARG A 41 2.26 -6.49 -11.49
C ARG A 41 2.08 -5.31 -10.53
N VAL A 42 0.82 -4.89 -10.33
CA VAL A 42 0.45 -3.85 -9.36
C VAL A 42 -0.38 -4.46 -8.23
N THR A 43 0.09 -4.29 -6.99
CA THR A 43 -0.65 -4.68 -5.77
C THR A 43 -1.19 -3.42 -5.10
N ILE A 44 -2.47 -3.42 -4.73
CA ILE A 44 -3.12 -2.25 -4.12
C ILE A 44 -3.81 -2.69 -2.82
N GLY A 45 -3.40 -2.09 -1.71
CA GLY A 45 -4.13 -2.15 -0.46
C GLY A 45 -5.05 -0.94 -0.33
N LEU A 46 -6.33 -1.16 -0.10
CA LEU A 46 -7.31 -0.10 0.12
C LEU A 46 -7.84 -0.17 1.53
N ASN A 47 -7.97 1.00 2.17
CA ASN A 47 -8.51 1.12 3.52
C ASN A 47 -7.78 0.23 4.53
N LEU A 48 -6.46 0.08 4.34
CA LEU A 48 -5.60 -0.63 5.25
C LEU A 48 -5.58 0.10 6.60
N PRO A 49 -5.67 -0.62 7.73
CA PRO A 49 -5.53 -0.02 9.04
C PRO A 49 -4.12 0.55 9.18
N LEU A 50 -4.04 1.85 9.46
CA LEU A 50 -2.78 2.50 9.78
C LEU A 50 -2.39 2.09 11.21
N LEU A 51 -1.31 1.32 11.36
CA LEU A 51 -0.68 1.19 12.67
C LEU A 51 0.09 2.48 12.90
N LEU A 52 -0.49 3.40 13.68
CA LEU A 52 0.24 4.54 14.21
C LEU A 52 1.42 3.98 15.01
N LEU A 53 2.63 4.05 14.44
CA LEU A 53 3.83 3.80 15.20
C LEU A 53 3.92 4.97 16.18
N ALA A 54 3.42 4.75 17.40
CA ALA A 54 3.68 5.65 18.51
C ALA A 54 5.20 5.72 18.66
N VAL A 55 5.79 6.79 18.13
CA VAL A 55 7.14 7.20 18.45
C VAL A 55 7.14 7.40 19.96
N ARG A 56 7.65 6.41 20.69
CA ARG A 56 8.09 6.61 22.06
C ARG A 56 9.37 7.41 21.96
N THR A 57 9.25 8.71 22.17
CA THR A 57 10.38 9.58 22.56
C THR A 57 11.06 9.03 23.80
#